data_AF-A0A6A4HCL0-F1
#
_entry.id   AF-A0A6A4HCL0-F1
#
_cell.length_a   1.000
_cell.length_b   1.000
_cell.length_c   1.000
_cell.angle_alpha   90.00
_cell.angle_beta   90.00
_cell.angle_gamma   90.00
#
_symmetry.space_group_name_H-M   'P 1'
#
loop_
_entity.id
_entity.type
_entity.pdbx_description
1 polymer ?
#
loop_
_entity_poly.entity_id
_entity_poly.type
_entity_poly.pdbx_seq_one_letter_code
_entity_poly.pdbx_strand_id
1 'polypeptide(L)'
;MRAYQVYQNSAMLEIATQAWDYGRTLTISDANVVTGSIPSKSFNFSKTCSGSTLVGGTFWQTGVNDTNIFGVSTAFFFTLSAYLYQATSDNTYLAAAQDSGAFLIDIIHITGVNNGIAAMSVNDSASCDDVFGPGEFQIDQAGIFMEGLALLPSNTSFGQQNLSVETLRSNLVNITLTTNVLCNAANGIINVGGGLGDAALVQGLGALYHTISGPTDLITYIGNFLSVQYNTLVTASTVSNSNIYAGSWIGPPVTQYDPTNQTLALFALVNAAQVSVTNQTNSTTNGTNSGSTTTGTTSPGLSGSNSNHHPTSHIGLIVGAVVGGLVLLTAIALLTLYTTRGRRQQVPKQNVFHIDAFYPDEVKTHTFPPIRNTSRIVPSAKQRRWQVVNQNLSGPSTDSSLPGQNTNSNSLEQARIQQERRSEQGAAPAYEVPVALGR
;
A
#
# COMPACT_ATOMS: atom_id res chain seq x y z
N MET A 1 -12.85 3.76 -4.81
CA MET A 1 -12.00 4.97 -4.98
C MET A 1 -11.16 4.98 -6.25
N ARG A 2 -10.29 4.00 -6.53
CA ARG A 2 -9.48 4.00 -7.78
C ARG A 2 -10.32 4.18 -9.06
N ALA A 3 -11.46 3.48 -9.16
CA ALA A 3 -12.41 3.68 -10.27
C ALA A 3 -12.99 5.10 -10.34
N TYR A 4 -13.27 5.73 -9.19
CA TYR A 4 -13.72 7.13 -9.15
C TYR A 4 -12.64 8.08 -9.66
N GLN A 5 -11.37 7.90 -9.28
CA GLN A 5 -10.29 8.77 -9.76
C GLN A 5 -10.15 8.74 -11.29
N VAL A 6 -10.26 7.55 -11.89
CA VAL A 6 -10.10 7.39 -13.34
C VAL A 6 -11.35 7.85 -14.10
N TYR A 7 -12.54 7.44 -13.65
CA TYR A 7 -13.78 7.62 -14.42
C TYR A 7 -14.67 8.75 -13.92
N GLN A 8 -14.36 9.36 -12.77
CA GLN A 8 -15.15 10.39 -12.10
C GLN A 8 -16.62 9.97 -11.88
N ASN A 9 -16.86 8.66 -11.71
CA ASN A 9 -18.19 8.10 -11.52
C ASN A 9 -18.64 8.25 -10.06
N SER A 10 -19.59 9.14 -9.80
CA SER A 10 -20.10 9.44 -8.45
C SER A 10 -20.66 8.22 -7.72
N ALA A 11 -21.20 7.22 -8.41
CA ALA A 11 -21.65 5.98 -7.77
C ALA A 11 -20.50 5.22 -7.11
N MET A 12 -19.30 5.28 -7.69
CA MET A 12 -18.09 4.66 -7.12
C MET A 12 -17.57 5.42 -5.89
N LEU A 13 -17.80 6.74 -5.84
CA LEU A 13 -17.52 7.55 -4.65
C LEU A 13 -18.53 7.23 -3.54
N GLU A 14 -19.81 7.13 -3.87
CA GLU A 14 -20.87 6.79 -2.91
C GLU A 14 -20.63 5.42 -2.26
N ILE A 15 -20.31 4.39 -3.06
CA ILE A 15 -19.96 3.06 -2.54
C ILE A 15 -18.75 3.14 -1.60
N ALA A 16 -17.75 3.96 -1.94
CA ALA A 16 -16.57 4.13 -1.10
C ALA A 16 -16.89 4.84 0.23
N THR A 17 -17.77 5.85 0.22
CA THR A 17 -18.27 6.50 1.43
C THR A 17 -19.03 5.51 2.30
N GLN A 18 -19.92 4.68 1.74
CA GLN A 18 -20.65 3.65 2.50
C GLN A 18 -19.70 2.61 3.12
N ALA A 19 -18.69 2.17 2.36
CA ALA A 19 -17.67 1.25 2.87
C ALA A 19 -16.86 1.88 4.01
N TRP A 20 -16.53 3.17 3.90
CA TRP A 20 -15.84 3.91 4.95
C TRP A 20 -16.71 4.06 6.20
N ASP A 21 -17.98 4.42 6.07
CA ASP A 21 -18.91 4.53 7.20
C ASP A 21 -19.00 3.20 7.94
N TYR A 22 -19.07 2.09 7.21
CA TYR A 22 -19.05 0.75 7.80
C TYR A 22 -17.73 0.47 8.53
N GLY A 23 -16.59 0.70 7.87
CA GLY A 23 -15.26 0.53 8.47
C GLY A 23 -15.07 1.37 9.72
N ARG A 24 -15.64 2.59 9.76
CA ARG A 24 -15.57 3.48 10.92
C ARG A 24 -16.22 2.87 12.16
N THR A 25 -17.29 2.08 12.00
CA THR A 25 -17.94 1.37 13.12
C THR A 25 -17.09 0.25 13.73
N LEU A 26 -16.05 -0.19 13.02
CA LEU A 26 -15.09 -1.21 13.43
C LEU A 26 -13.71 -0.62 13.75
N THR A 27 -13.58 0.70 13.71
CA THR A 27 -12.32 1.40 13.99
C THR A 27 -12.44 2.11 15.33
N ILE A 28 -11.46 1.95 16.21
CA ILE A 28 -11.50 2.56 17.54
C ILE A 28 -11.43 4.09 17.42
N SER A 29 -12.32 4.80 18.11
CA SER A 29 -12.32 6.27 18.26
C SER A 29 -11.83 6.69 19.64
N ASP A 30 -11.50 7.98 19.81
CA ASP A 30 -11.19 8.56 21.13
C ASP A 30 -12.28 8.26 22.17
N ALA A 31 -13.55 8.41 21.77
CA ALA A 31 -14.69 8.13 22.63
C ALA A 31 -14.72 6.67 23.10
N ASN A 32 -14.33 5.73 22.23
CA ASN A 32 -14.24 4.31 22.56
C ASN A 32 -13.10 4.03 23.55
N VAL A 33 -11.96 4.70 23.43
CA VAL A 33 -10.86 4.59 24.38
C VAL A 33 -11.27 5.11 25.76
N VAL A 34 -12.04 6.22 25.83
CA VAL A 34 -12.55 6.73 27.11
C VAL A 34 -13.41 5.69 27.83
N THR A 35 -14.30 5.01 27.11
CA THR A 35 -15.17 3.96 27.67
C THR A 35 -14.48 2.61 27.82
N GLY A 36 -13.38 2.36 27.12
CA GLY A 36 -12.75 1.04 27.01
C GLY A 36 -13.58 0.04 26.19
N SER A 37 -14.45 0.53 25.30
CA SER A 37 -15.38 -0.30 24.55
C SER A 37 -15.82 0.36 23.24
N ILE A 38 -16.15 -0.46 22.24
CA ILE A 38 -16.70 -0.03 20.95
C ILE A 38 -18.09 -0.67 20.78
N PRO A 39 -19.13 0.08 20.33
CA PRO A 39 -20.50 -0.45 20.27
C PRO A 39 -20.70 -1.72 19.44
N SER A 40 -19.82 -1.97 18.47
CA SER A 40 -19.87 -3.14 17.58
C SER A 40 -19.26 -4.41 18.19
N LYS A 41 -18.68 -4.33 19.40
CA LYS A 41 -18.00 -5.44 20.08
C LYS A 41 -18.59 -5.65 21.47
N SER A 42 -18.58 -6.90 21.94
CA SER A 42 -19.17 -7.32 23.23
C SER A 42 -18.16 -7.54 24.35
N PHE A 43 -16.93 -7.05 24.18
CA PHE A 43 -15.85 -7.10 25.17
C PHE A 43 -15.28 -5.69 25.42
N ASN A 44 -14.61 -5.55 26.56
CA ASN A 44 -13.81 -4.38 26.86
C ASN A 44 -12.37 -4.57 26.37
N PHE A 45 -11.74 -3.49 25.96
CA PHE A 45 -10.36 -3.48 25.50
C PHE A 45 -9.49 -2.55 26.32
N SER A 46 -8.19 -2.87 26.34
CA SER A 46 -7.18 -2.06 27.00
C SER A 46 -7.07 -0.70 26.33
N LYS A 47 -7.15 0.38 27.11
CA LYS A 47 -7.17 1.75 26.56
C LYS A 47 -5.87 2.15 25.88
N THR A 48 -4.77 1.55 26.31
CA THR A 48 -3.43 1.83 25.83
C THR A 48 -2.62 0.55 25.70
N CYS A 49 -1.66 0.58 24.78
CA CYS A 49 -0.70 -0.47 24.53
C CYS A 49 0.70 0.12 24.51
N SER A 50 1.57 -0.31 25.44
CA SER A 50 2.93 0.23 25.59
C SER A 50 2.98 1.77 25.70
N GLY A 51 1.97 2.36 26.35
CA GLY A 51 1.84 3.83 26.51
C GLY A 51 1.21 4.56 25.31
N SER A 52 0.93 3.86 24.21
CA SER A 52 0.27 4.40 23.02
C SER A 52 -1.22 4.12 23.02
N THR A 53 -2.01 5.04 22.44
CA THR A 53 -3.47 4.91 22.33
C THR A 53 -3.85 3.88 21.26
N LEU A 54 -4.98 3.19 21.44
CA LEU A 54 -5.54 2.27 20.43
C LEU A 54 -6.40 2.96 19.37
N VAL A 55 -6.56 4.28 19.43
CA VAL A 55 -7.31 5.05 18.44
C VAL A 55 -6.79 4.78 17.04
N GLY A 56 -7.70 4.58 16.08
CA GLY A 56 -7.38 4.29 14.69
C GLY A 56 -7.20 2.80 14.37
N GLY A 57 -7.05 1.94 15.37
CA GLY A 57 -6.99 0.48 15.18
C GLY A 57 -8.31 -0.09 14.65
N THR A 58 -8.24 -0.90 13.60
CA THR A 58 -9.42 -1.47 12.92
C THR A 58 -9.48 -3.00 13.08
N PHE A 59 -10.60 -3.49 13.61
CA PHE A 59 -10.79 -4.93 13.82
C PHE A 59 -10.78 -5.72 12.51
N TRP A 60 -10.24 -6.95 12.57
CA TRP A 60 -10.20 -7.86 11.42
C TRP A 60 -11.58 -8.35 11.02
N GLN A 61 -12.38 -8.78 12.00
CA GLN A 61 -13.69 -9.36 11.74
C GLN A 61 -14.81 -8.52 12.33
N THR A 62 -16.00 -8.72 11.77
CA THR A 62 -17.24 -8.08 12.19
C THR A 62 -17.88 -8.78 13.40
N GLY A 63 -17.39 -9.96 13.76
CA GLY A 63 -17.87 -10.72 14.91
C GLY A 63 -17.72 -9.92 16.20
N VAL A 64 -18.78 -9.92 17.02
CA VAL A 64 -18.83 -9.16 18.28
C VAL A 64 -17.76 -9.59 19.30
N ASN A 65 -17.31 -10.85 19.19
CA ASN A 65 -16.30 -11.47 20.05
C ASN A 65 -14.89 -11.47 19.45
N ASP A 66 -14.69 -10.93 18.24
CA ASP A 66 -13.36 -10.87 17.64
C ASP A 66 -12.55 -9.74 18.28
N THR A 67 -11.49 -10.12 18.98
CA THR A 67 -10.61 -9.25 19.76
C THR A 67 -9.40 -8.77 18.99
N ASN A 68 -9.26 -9.15 17.72
CA ASN A 68 -8.03 -8.92 16.97
C ASN A 68 -8.13 -7.70 16.08
N ILE A 69 -7.11 -6.85 16.17
CA ILE A 69 -6.88 -5.74 15.26
C ILE A 69 -5.74 -6.14 14.33
N PHE A 70 -5.96 -6.01 13.03
CA PHE A 70 -4.96 -6.35 12.02
C PHE A 70 -4.38 -5.08 11.41
N GLY A 71 -3.07 -5.12 11.15
CA GLY A 71 -2.37 -4.05 10.42
C GLY A 71 -3.00 -3.83 9.04
N VAL A 72 -3.33 -4.92 8.33
CA VAL A 72 -3.95 -4.84 6.98
C VAL A 72 -5.32 -4.16 7.01
N SER A 73 -6.21 -4.50 7.96
CA SER A 73 -7.51 -3.83 8.10
C SER A 73 -7.36 -2.33 8.37
N THR A 74 -6.41 -2.00 9.25
CA THR A 74 -6.12 -0.61 9.61
C THR A 74 -5.53 0.16 8.44
N ALA A 75 -4.64 -0.46 7.66
CA ALA A 75 -4.08 0.13 6.44
C ALA A 75 -5.14 0.34 5.36
N PHE A 76 -6.09 -0.58 5.18
CA PHE A 76 -7.20 -0.38 4.25
C PHE A 76 -8.08 0.80 4.66
N PHE A 77 -8.46 0.89 5.94
CA PHE A 77 -9.26 2.01 6.44
C PHE A 77 -8.51 3.35 6.32
N PHE A 78 -7.22 3.36 6.63
CA PHE A 78 -6.32 4.49 6.39
C PHE A 78 -6.34 4.93 4.92
N THR A 79 -6.08 4.02 3.99
CA THR A 79 -5.95 4.33 2.56
C THR A 79 -7.28 4.77 1.96
N LEU A 80 -8.41 4.16 2.37
CA LEU A 80 -9.73 4.62 2.00
C LEU A 80 -10.02 6.04 2.50
N SER A 81 -9.64 6.34 3.75
CA SER A 81 -9.74 7.68 4.33
C SER A 81 -8.91 8.69 3.53
N ALA A 82 -7.67 8.35 3.18
CA ALA A 82 -6.80 9.20 2.36
C ALA A 82 -7.40 9.49 0.97
N TYR A 83 -7.95 8.47 0.30
CA TYR A 83 -8.65 8.65 -0.98
C TYR A 83 -9.86 9.58 -0.85
N LEU A 84 -10.69 9.37 0.18
CA LEU A 84 -11.90 10.17 0.39
C LEU A 84 -11.54 11.62 0.73
N TYR A 85 -10.50 11.84 1.55
CA TYR A 85 -9.97 13.18 1.79
C TYR A 85 -9.51 13.84 0.50
N GLN A 86 -8.72 13.16 -0.32
CA GLN A 86 -8.27 13.72 -1.60
C GLN A 86 -9.45 14.09 -2.52
N ALA A 87 -10.49 13.25 -2.56
CA ALA A 87 -11.65 13.46 -3.41
C ALA A 87 -12.61 14.55 -2.93
N THR A 88 -12.69 14.79 -1.61
CA THR A 88 -13.73 15.63 -1.00
C THR A 88 -13.20 16.85 -0.25
N SER A 89 -11.91 16.85 0.09
CA SER A 89 -11.28 17.78 1.03
C SER A 89 -11.93 17.84 2.41
N ASP A 90 -12.66 16.79 2.81
CA ASP A 90 -13.30 16.70 4.12
C ASP A 90 -12.30 16.26 5.20
N ASN A 91 -12.08 17.14 6.18
CA ASN A 91 -11.16 16.90 7.29
C ASN A 91 -11.57 15.72 8.18
N THR A 92 -12.82 15.25 8.16
CA THR A 92 -13.21 14.03 8.84
C THR A 92 -12.42 12.82 8.32
N TYR A 93 -12.22 12.73 6.99
CA TYR A 93 -11.42 11.67 6.40
C TYR A 93 -9.92 11.86 6.67
N LEU A 94 -9.44 13.11 6.67
CA LEU A 94 -8.04 13.38 7.04
C LEU A 94 -7.76 12.96 8.49
N ALA A 95 -8.63 13.33 9.43
CA ALA A 95 -8.46 12.97 10.84
C ALA A 95 -8.46 11.45 11.03
N ALA A 96 -9.38 10.73 10.37
CA ALA A 96 -9.39 9.26 10.42
C ALA A 96 -8.12 8.64 9.81
N ALA A 97 -7.59 9.20 8.72
CA ALA A 97 -6.30 8.77 8.19
C ALA A 97 -5.16 9.07 9.19
N GLN A 98 -5.19 10.20 9.89
CA GLN A 98 -4.18 10.51 10.91
C GLN A 98 -4.22 9.53 12.08
N ASP A 99 -5.41 9.21 12.58
CA ASP A 99 -5.62 8.25 13.66
C ASP A 99 -5.12 6.85 13.29
N SER A 100 -5.56 6.31 12.15
CA SER A 100 -5.15 4.98 11.71
C SER A 100 -3.68 4.92 11.29
N GLY A 101 -3.13 6.00 10.73
CA GLY A 101 -1.70 6.09 10.43
C GLY A 101 -0.85 6.13 11.71
N ALA A 102 -1.29 6.86 12.73
CA ALA A 102 -0.65 6.87 14.04
C ALA A 102 -0.65 5.47 14.68
N PHE A 103 -1.78 4.75 14.61
CA PHE A 103 -1.86 3.36 15.07
C PHE A 103 -0.84 2.45 14.37
N LEU A 104 -0.73 2.53 13.04
CA LEU A 104 0.20 1.71 12.28
C LEU A 104 1.66 1.96 12.67
N ILE A 105 2.01 3.19 13.03
CA ILE A 105 3.37 3.58 13.43
C ILE A 105 3.64 3.21 14.89
N ASP A 106 2.75 3.62 15.79
CA ASP A 106 2.99 3.59 17.24
C ASP A 106 2.66 2.25 17.89
N ILE A 107 1.74 1.47 17.29
CA ILE A 107 1.27 0.18 17.83
C ILE A 107 1.77 -0.98 16.99
N ILE A 108 1.51 -0.94 15.68
CA ILE A 108 1.92 -2.01 14.77
C ILE A 108 3.44 -1.95 14.50
N HIS A 109 4.08 -0.80 14.72
CA HIS A 109 5.48 -0.57 14.44
C HIS A 109 5.83 -0.83 12.97
N ILE A 110 5.01 -0.32 12.04
CA ILE A 110 5.17 -0.54 10.60
C ILE A 110 6.48 0.02 10.03
N THR A 111 7.10 0.97 10.73
CA THR A 111 8.43 1.52 10.43
C THR A 111 9.55 0.81 11.21
N GLY A 112 9.27 -0.30 11.87
CA GLY A 112 10.24 -1.16 12.52
C GLY A 112 10.78 -2.25 11.59
N VAL A 113 11.77 -3.00 12.07
CA VAL A 113 12.32 -4.17 11.35
C VAL A 113 11.18 -5.11 10.97
N ASN A 114 11.21 -5.62 9.73
CA ASN A 114 10.16 -6.46 9.15
C ASN A 114 8.76 -5.84 9.12
N ASN A 115 8.65 -4.51 9.21
CA ASN A 115 7.37 -3.80 9.28
C ASN A 115 6.53 -4.14 10.52
N GLY A 116 7.18 -4.55 11.61
CA GLY A 116 6.53 -4.73 12.91
C GLY A 116 5.67 -6.00 12.99
N ILE A 117 4.54 -5.91 13.68
CA ILE A 117 3.62 -7.05 13.88
C ILE A 117 2.50 -7.06 12.84
N ALA A 118 1.93 -8.22 12.55
CA ALA A 118 0.81 -8.30 11.60
C ALA A 118 -0.55 -8.03 12.26
N ALA A 119 -0.71 -8.46 13.51
CA ALA A 119 -1.95 -8.32 14.25
C ALA A 119 -1.70 -8.32 15.76
N MET A 120 -2.65 -7.76 16.49
CA MET A 120 -2.64 -7.74 17.95
C MET A 120 -4.01 -8.14 18.51
N SER A 121 -4.02 -8.75 19.69
CA SER A 121 -5.23 -8.89 20.50
C SER A 121 -5.37 -7.69 21.45
N VAL A 122 -6.58 -7.14 21.55
CA VAL A 122 -6.84 -5.97 22.43
C VAL A 122 -7.73 -6.29 23.64
N ASN A 123 -8.07 -7.55 23.88
CA ASN A 123 -8.85 -7.88 25.08
C ASN A 123 -8.04 -7.60 26.37
N ASP A 124 -8.75 -7.29 27.45
CA ASP A 124 -8.14 -6.91 28.73
C ASP A 124 -7.24 -7.98 29.36
N SER A 125 -7.34 -9.24 28.90
CA SER A 125 -6.53 -10.36 29.38
C SER A 125 -5.23 -10.62 28.59
N ALA A 126 -5.11 -10.11 27.37
CA ALA A 126 -4.00 -10.39 26.45
C ALA A 126 -3.44 -9.09 25.85
N SER A 127 -3.35 -8.04 26.67
CA SER A 127 -3.18 -6.67 26.19
C SER A 127 -2.02 -6.57 25.20
N CYS A 128 -2.36 -6.33 23.93
CA CYS A 128 -1.43 -5.96 22.87
C CYS A 128 -0.48 -7.09 22.43
N ASP A 129 -0.81 -8.34 22.75
CA ASP A 129 -0.01 -9.47 22.33
C ASP A 129 -0.05 -9.64 20.82
N ASP A 130 1.11 -9.89 20.23
CA ASP A 130 1.24 -10.30 18.83
C ASP A 130 0.53 -11.64 18.63
N VAL A 131 -0.52 -11.63 17.81
CA VAL A 131 -1.39 -12.79 17.59
C VAL A 131 -0.65 -13.95 16.93
N PHE A 132 0.33 -13.63 16.09
CA PHE A 132 1.07 -14.64 15.33
C PHE A 132 2.44 -14.94 15.93
N GLY A 133 2.91 -14.04 16.80
CA GLY A 133 4.23 -14.14 17.43
C GLY A 133 5.36 -13.66 16.52
N PRO A 134 6.59 -13.61 17.07
CA PRO A 134 7.72 -13.05 16.35
C PRO A 134 8.05 -13.90 15.13
N GLY A 135 8.13 -13.28 13.95
CA GLY A 135 8.54 -13.94 12.70
C GLY A 135 7.45 -14.08 11.65
N GLU A 136 6.18 -13.92 12.03
CA GLU A 136 5.03 -14.03 11.13
C GLU A 136 4.66 -12.64 10.58
N PHE A 137 5.43 -12.20 9.58
CA PHE A 137 5.32 -10.86 9.03
C PHE A 137 4.33 -10.82 7.88
N GLN A 138 3.50 -9.78 7.87
CA GLN A 138 2.68 -9.41 6.72
C GLN A 138 3.25 -8.13 6.11
N ILE A 139 3.45 -8.14 4.79
CA ILE A 139 4.04 -7.01 4.05
C ILE A 139 3.00 -6.21 3.28
N ASP A 140 1.82 -6.79 3.10
CA ASP A 140 0.67 -6.19 2.45
C ASP A 140 0.22 -4.90 3.16
N GLN A 141 0.20 -4.86 4.50
CA GLN A 141 -0.14 -3.63 5.22
C GLN A 141 0.81 -2.48 4.90
N ALA A 142 2.11 -2.76 4.67
CA ALA A 142 3.08 -1.74 4.28
C ALA A 142 2.77 -1.21 2.88
N GLY A 143 2.47 -2.10 1.94
CA GLY A 143 2.05 -1.72 0.59
C GLY A 143 0.79 -0.86 0.57
N ILE A 144 -0.25 -1.27 1.30
CA ILE A 144 -1.50 -0.52 1.39
C ILE A 144 -1.25 0.84 2.05
N PHE A 145 -0.46 0.89 3.12
CA PHE A 145 -0.12 2.14 3.82
C PHE A 145 0.69 3.10 2.91
N MET A 146 1.65 2.59 2.15
CA MET A 146 2.40 3.36 1.14
C MET A 146 1.47 4.00 0.11
N GLU A 147 0.48 3.26 -0.38
CA GLU A 147 -0.51 3.79 -1.32
C GLU A 147 -1.31 4.95 -0.71
N GLY A 148 -1.78 4.82 0.53
CA GLY A 148 -2.49 5.92 1.21
C GLY A 148 -1.58 7.13 1.43
N LEU A 149 -0.32 6.91 1.80
CA LEU A 149 0.68 7.97 1.94
C LEU A 149 0.92 8.71 0.63
N ALA A 150 0.85 8.05 -0.52
CA ALA A 150 0.99 8.69 -1.84
C ALA A 150 -0.10 9.74 -2.13
N LEU A 151 -1.24 9.66 -1.44
CA LEU A 151 -2.40 10.54 -1.67
C LEU A 151 -2.43 11.78 -0.77
N LEU A 152 -1.81 11.68 0.41
CA LEU A 152 -1.87 12.70 1.45
C LEU A 152 -0.87 13.85 1.21
N PRO A 153 -1.16 15.07 1.69
CA PRO A 153 -0.22 16.19 1.66
C PRO A 153 1.09 15.87 2.39
N SER A 154 2.24 16.26 1.82
CA SER A 154 3.56 15.96 2.39
C SER A 154 3.77 16.48 3.82
N ASN A 155 3.04 17.52 4.24
CA ASN A 155 3.10 18.11 5.57
C ASN A 155 2.14 17.50 6.59
N THR A 156 1.25 16.58 6.19
CA THR A 156 0.45 15.80 7.14
C THR A 156 1.38 14.96 7.99
N SER A 157 1.09 14.84 9.29
CA SER A 157 1.93 14.12 10.23
C SER A 157 1.14 13.11 11.07
N PHE A 158 1.86 12.11 11.58
CA PHE A 158 1.30 10.96 12.29
C PHE A 158 2.13 10.56 13.50
N GLY A 159 1.46 9.86 14.41
CA GLY A 159 2.05 9.19 15.55
C GLY A 159 2.66 10.13 16.58
N GLN A 160 3.15 9.56 17.66
CA GLN A 160 3.76 10.29 18.78
C GLN A 160 5.02 11.06 18.35
N GLN A 161 5.73 10.56 17.33
CA GLN A 161 6.93 11.18 16.79
C GLN A 161 6.64 12.31 15.79
N ASN A 162 5.36 12.57 15.48
CA ASN A 162 4.93 13.60 14.55
C ASN A 162 5.64 13.51 13.19
N LEU A 163 5.79 12.28 12.67
CA LEU A 163 6.49 12.02 11.41
C LEU A 163 5.64 12.54 10.25
N SER A 164 6.23 13.38 9.40
CA SER A 164 5.56 13.88 8.20
C SER A 164 5.36 12.77 7.16
N VAL A 165 4.34 12.90 6.30
CA VAL A 165 4.13 12.03 5.13
C VAL A 165 5.42 11.93 4.30
N GLU A 166 6.11 13.05 4.06
CA GLU A 166 7.35 13.06 3.27
C GLU A 166 8.44 12.16 3.88
N THR A 167 8.65 12.31 5.18
CA THR A 167 9.60 11.48 5.94
C THR A 167 9.16 10.01 5.94
N LEU A 168 7.88 9.76 6.16
CA LEU A 168 7.33 8.40 6.24
C LEU A 168 7.42 7.64 4.92
N ARG A 169 7.14 8.28 3.78
CA ARG A 169 7.29 7.66 2.46
C ARG A 169 8.70 7.10 2.28
N SER A 170 9.72 7.89 2.62
CA SER A 170 11.12 7.47 2.49
C SER A 170 11.51 6.39 3.49
N ASN A 171 11.15 6.59 4.77
CA ASN A 171 11.48 5.65 5.83
C ASN A 171 10.82 4.28 5.59
N LEU A 172 9.54 4.27 5.26
CA LEU A 172 8.78 3.05 5.07
C LEU A 172 9.30 2.24 3.88
N VAL A 173 9.59 2.87 2.74
CA VAL A 173 10.21 2.17 1.59
C VAL A 173 11.55 1.57 1.99
N ASN A 174 12.41 2.35 2.65
CA ASN A 174 13.72 1.86 3.07
C ASN A 174 13.60 0.66 4.02
N ILE A 175 12.78 0.77 5.07
CA ILE A 175 12.59 -0.28 6.07
C ILE A 175 11.98 -1.54 5.44
N THR A 176 10.93 -1.40 4.63
CA THR A 176 10.28 -2.53 3.97
C THR A 176 11.27 -3.25 3.06
N LEU A 177 11.96 -2.54 2.18
CA LEU A 177 12.80 -3.18 1.16
C LEU A 177 14.17 -3.66 1.67
N THR A 178 14.64 -3.18 2.83
CA THR A 178 15.97 -3.56 3.36
C THR A 178 15.92 -4.46 4.58
N THR A 179 14.84 -4.40 5.37
CA THR A 179 14.74 -5.16 6.61
C THR A 179 13.72 -6.28 6.55
N ASN A 180 12.71 -6.20 5.67
CA ASN A 180 11.69 -7.22 5.56
C ASN A 180 12.24 -8.46 4.86
N VAL A 181 12.29 -9.58 5.59
CA VAL A 181 12.78 -10.87 5.08
C VAL A 181 12.04 -11.31 3.81
N LEU A 182 10.76 -10.95 3.65
CA LEU A 182 9.96 -11.34 2.48
C LEU A 182 10.36 -10.57 1.20
N CYS A 183 11.01 -9.42 1.32
CA CYS A 183 11.63 -8.70 0.20
C CYS A 183 13.06 -9.16 -0.09
N ASN A 184 13.74 -9.72 0.92
CA ASN A 184 15.16 -10.07 0.85
C ASN A 184 15.42 -11.56 0.57
N ALA A 185 14.39 -12.41 0.60
CA ALA A 185 14.54 -13.87 0.60
C ALA A 185 15.08 -14.49 -0.71
N ALA A 186 15.07 -13.77 -1.85
CA ALA A 186 15.41 -14.35 -3.15
C ALA A 186 16.01 -13.33 -4.14
N ASN A 187 17.15 -12.72 -3.81
CA ASN A 187 17.82 -11.70 -4.66
C ASN A 187 16.91 -10.49 -4.99
N GLY A 188 16.09 -10.08 -4.02
CA GLY A 188 15.14 -8.97 -4.18
C GLY A 188 13.78 -9.37 -4.78
N ILE A 189 13.51 -10.65 -5.01
CA ILE A 189 12.16 -11.12 -5.39
C ILE A 189 11.29 -11.25 -4.13
N ILE A 190 10.06 -10.73 -4.20
CA ILE A 190 9.08 -10.87 -3.12
C ILE A 190 8.73 -12.35 -2.93
N ASN A 191 8.70 -12.80 -1.67
CA ASN A 191 8.35 -14.16 -1.30
C ASN A 191 7.55 -14.16 0.01
N VAL A 192 6.22 -14.06 -0.09
CA VAL A 192 5.30 -14.15 1.07
C VAL A 192 4.99 -15.60 1.48
N GLY A 193 5.84 -16.55 1.07
CA GLY A 193 5.66 -17.98 1.30
C GLY A 193 5.45 -18.73 -0.02
N GLY A 194 6.14 -19.86 -0.20
CA GLY A 194 6.05 -20.66 -1.42
C GLY A 194 6.46 -19.93 -2.71
N GLY A 195 7.20 -18.81 -2.59
CA GLY A 195 7.58 -17.94 -3.71
C GLY A 195 6.50 -16.96 -4.14
N LEU A 196 5.37 -16.89 -3.44
CA LEU A 196 4.26 -15.99 -3.80
C LEU A 196 4.69 -14.53 -3.75
N GLY A 197 4.25 -13.76 -4.75
CA GLY A 197 4.40 -12.30 -4.75
C GLY A 197 3.36 -11.58 -3.90
N ASP A 198 3.46 -10.25 -3.86
CA ASP A 198 2.55 -9.39 -3.09
C ASP A 198 2.03 -8.22 -3.94
N ALA A 199 0.73 -8.22 -4.21
CA ALA A 199 0.08 -7.19 -5.03
C ALA A 199 -0.02 -5.82 -4.32
N ALA A 200 -0.20 -5.82 -3.00
CA ALA A 200 -0.34 -4.60 -2.22
C ALA A 200 0.97 -3.82 -2.19
N LEU A 201 2.09 -4.50 -1.97
CA LEU A 201 3.41 -3.90 -1.94
C LEU A 201 3.78 -3.30 -3.29
N VAL A 202 3.67 -4.04 -4.38
CA VAL A 202 4.00 -3.50 -5.72
C VAL A 202 3.09 -2.33 -6.11
N GLN A 203 1.83 -2.36 -5.68
CA GLN A 203 0.88 -1.25 -5.88
C GLN A 203 1.27 -0.01 -5.08
N GLY A 204 1.61 -0.18 -3.79
CA GLY A 204 2.06 0.91 -2.92
C GLY A 204 3.35 1.56 -3.42
N LEU A 205 4.32 0.73 -3.81
CA LEU A 205 5.58 1.17 -4.41
C LEU A 205 5.35 1.90 -5.73
N GLY A 206 4.48 1.40 -6.60
CA GLY A 206 4.11 2.07 -7.85
C GLY A 206 3.46 3.44 -7.61
N ALA A 207 2.57 3.54 -6.62
CA ALA A 207 1.96 4.81 -6.24
C ALA A 207 2.99 5.81 -5.70
N LEU A 208 3.95 5.35 -4.89
CA LEU A 208 5.02 6.20 -4.38
C LEU A 208 6.03 6.60 -5.44
N TYR A 209 6.37 5.73 -6.39
CA TYR A 209 7.33 6.01 -7.46
C TYR A 209 7.00 7.30 -8.22
N HIS A 210 5.70 7.59 -8.39
CA HIS A 210 5.23 8.80 -9.08
C HIS A 210 5.01 10.02 -8.19
N THR A 211 4.99 9.85 -6.87
CA THR A 211 4.56 10.89 -5.91
C THR A 211 5.62 11.30 -4.91
N ILE A 212 6.67 10.49 -4.72
CA ILE A 212 7.72 10.76 -3.75
C ILE A 212 8.66 11.87 -4.26
N SER A 213 8.90 12.87 -3.43
CA SER A 213 9.88 13.94 -3.64
C SER A 213 11.15 13.68 -2.83
N GLY A 214 11.70 12.46 -2.99
CA GLY A 214 12.86 11.98 -2.24
C GLY A 214 14.18 12.02 -3.01
N PRO A 215 15.27 11.52 -2.41
CA PRO A 215 16.54 11.32 -3.09
C PRO A 215 16.35 10.48 -4.37
N THR A 216 17.00 10.88 -5.46
CA THR A 216 16.93 10.16 -6.75
C THR A 216 17.31 8.69 -6.61
N ASP A 217 18.23 8.36 -5.70
CA ASP A 217 18.63 6.98 -5.42
C ASP A 217 17.48 6.14 -4.86
N LEU A 218 16.58 6.72 -4.05
CA LEU A 218 15.42 6.02 -3.52
C LEU A 218 14.39 5.73 -4.63
N ILE A 219 14.12 6.71 -5.48
CA ILE A 219 13.23 6.54 -6.64
C ILE A 219 13.79 5.47 -7.58
N THR A 220 15.10 5.53 -7.84
CA THR A 220 15.83 4.54 -8.65
C THR A 220 15.75 3.16 -7.99
N TYR A 221 15.89 3.08 -6.67
CA TYR A 221 15.79 1.83 -5.94
C TYR A 221 14.39 1.19 -6.03
N ILE A 222 13.32 1.98 -5.87
CA ILE A 222 11.94 1.52 -6.09
C ILE A 222 11.78 0.99 -7.53
N GLY A 223 12.27 1.75 -8.52
CA GLY A 223 12.20 1.36 -9.93
C GLY A 223 12.95 0.05 -10.23
N ASN A 224 14.15 -0.11 -9.69
CA ASN A 224 14.94 -1.34 -9.81
C ASN A 224 14.23 -2.53 -9.15
N PHE A 225 13.68 -2.34 -7.95
CA PHE A 225 12.96 -3.38 -7.23
C PHE A 225 11.72 -3.86 -7.99
N LEU A 226 10.91 -2.94 -8.52
CA LEU A 226 9.75 -3.26 -9.36
C LEU A 226 10.17 -3.98 -10.67
N SER A 227 11.28 -3.55 -11.26
CA SER A 227 11.84 -4.19 -12.47
C SER A 227 12.28 -5.63 -12.23
N VAL A 228 12.82 -5.95 -11.05
CA VAL A 228 13.12 -7.34 -10.65
C VAL A 228 11.84 -8.18 -10.64
N GLN A 229 10.75 -7.67 -10.05
CA GLN A 229 9.46 -8.39 -10.00
C GLN A 229 8.90 -8.63 -11.42
N TYR A 230 9.00 -7.62 -12.29
CA TYR A 230 8.60 -7.76 -13.69
C TYR A 230 9.39 -8.85 -14.42
N ASN A 231 10.72 -8.80 -14.30
CA ASN A 231 11.62 -9.71 -15.00
C ASN A 231 11.40 -11.16 -14.57
N THR A 232 11.22 -11.42 -13.27
CA THR A 232 10.98 -12.77 -12.79
C THR A 232 9.63 -13.30 -13.26
N LEU A 233 8.59 -12.45 -13.33
CA LEU A 233 7.30 -12.84 -13.87
C LEU A 233 7.38 -13.28 -15.33
N VAL A 234 8.07 -12.52 -16.18
CA VAL A 234 8.15 -12.82 -17.63
C VAL A 234 9.17 -13.90 -18.00
N THR A 235 10.11 -14.24 -17.10
CA THR A 235 11.17 -15.23 -17.39
C THR A 235 11.08 -16.53 -16.58
N ALA A 236 10.67 -16.47 -15.31
CA ALA A 236 10.68 -17.61 -14.39
C ALA A 236 9.28 -18.11 -14.05
N SER A 237 8.27 -17.23 -14.05
CA SER A 237 6.89 -17.56 -13.65
C SER A 237 5.92 -17.70 -14.80
N THR A 238 6.38 -17.56 -16.04
CA THR A 238 5.54 -17.67 -17.25
C THR A 238 6.17 -18.62 -18.25
N VAL A 239 5.36 -19.49 -18.84
CA VAL A 239 5.80 -20.32 -19.96
C VAL A 239 6.08 -19.41 -21.16
N SER A 240 7.23 -19.57 -21.83
CA SER A 240 7.56 -18.77 -23.00
C SER A 240 6.43 -18.78 -24.04
N ASN A 241 6.07 -17.60 -24.53
CA ASN A 241 4.95 -17.39 -25.46
C ASN A 241 3.55 -17.71 -24.91
N SER A 242 3.40 -17.78 -23.57
CA SER A 242 2.10 -17.84 -22.92
C SER A 242 1.80 -16.53 -22.17
N ASN A 243 0.54 -16.33 -21.82
CA ASN A 243 0.10 -15.28 -20.91
C ASN A 243 -0.46 -15.91 -19.61
N ILE A 244 0.13 -17.03 -19.19
CA ILE A 244 -0.25 -17.75 -17.97
C ILE A 244 0.87 -17.58 -16.96
N TYR A 245 0.61 -16.73 -15.97
CA TYR A 245 1.53 -16.41 -14.89
C TYR A 245 1.28 -17.32 -13.69
N ALA A 246 2.36 -17.78 -13.05
CA ALA A 246 2.31 -18.47 -11.76
C ALA A 246 2.17 -17.48 -10.60
N GLY A 247 1.56 -17.94 -9.50
CA GLY A 247 1.53 -17.17 -8.25
C GLY A 247 2.92 -17.04 -7.63
N SER A 248 3.74 -18.09 -7.73
CA SER A 248 5.14 -18.05 -7.34
C SER A 248 5.94 -17.21 -8.34
N TRP A 249 6.45 -16.07 -7.91
CA TRP A 249 7.28 -15.17 -8.71
C TRP A 249 8.71 -15.67 -8.87
N ILE A 250 9.14 -16.65 -8.07
CA ILE A 250 10.44 -17.32 -8.21
C ILE A 250 10.38 -18.44 -9.27
N GLY A 251 9.17 -18.83 -9.69
CA GLY A 251 8.91 -19.98 -10.55
C GLY A 251 8.67 -21.29 -9.77
N PRO A 252 8.57 -22.44 -10.45
CA PRO A 252 8.53 -22.60 -11.91
C PRO A 252 7.24 -22.02 -12.53
N PRO A 253 7.17 -21.89 -13.86
CA PRO A 253 5.95 -21.44 -14.52
C PRO A 253 4.84 -22.50 -14.42
N VAL A 254 3.59 -22.07 -14.59
CA VAL A 254 2.41 -22.96 -14.60
C VAL A 254 1.75 -22.97 -15.97
N THR A 255 1.13 -24.09 -16.34
CA THR A 255 0.40 -24.24 -17.60
C THR A 255 -1.11 -24.05 -17.44
N GLN A 256 -1.62 -24.12 -16.20
CA GLN A 256 -3.03 -23.94 -15.90
C GLN A 256 -3.29 -22.48 -15.53
N TYR A 257 -4.31 -21.91 -16.17
CA TYR A 257 -4.81 -20.59 -15.80
C TYR A 257 -5.38 -20.61 -14.39
N ASP A 258 -4.92 -19.69 -13.56
CA ASP A 258 -5.51 -19.38 -12.27
C ASP A 258 -5.76 -17.86 -12.17
N PRO A 259 -7.01 -17.42 -11.92
CA PRO A 259 -7.35 -16.00 -11.92
C PRO A 259 -6.69 -15.21 -10.79
N THR A 260 -6.39 -15.84 -9.66
CA THR A 260 -5.70 -15.20 -8.54
C THR A 260 -4.25 -14.91 -8.91
N ASN A 261 -3.56 -15.90 -9.49
CA ASN A 261 -2.19 -15.75 -9.99
C ASN A 261 -2.09 -14.70 -11.10
N GLN A 262 -3.06 -14.67 -12.02
CA GLN A 262 -3.10 -13.66 -13.07
C GLN A 262 -3.28 -12.25 -12.49
N THR A 263 -4.15 -12.11 -11.48
CA THR A 263 -4.40 -10.83 -10.82
C THR A 263 -3.15 -10.35 -10.08
N LEU A 264 -2.47 -11.23 -9.33
CA LEU A 264 -1.21 -10.91 -8.65
C LEU A 264 -0.14 -10.45 -9.65
N ALA A 265 0.06 -11.20 -10.73
CA ALA A 265 1.02 -10.85 -11.77
C ALA A 265 0.69 -9.50 -12.43
N LEU A 266 -0.59 -9.23 -12.70
CA LEU A 266 -1.04 -7.98 -13.31
C LEU A 266 -0.60 -6.76 -12.49
N PHE A 267 -0.71 -6.81 -11.16
CA PHE A 267 -0.28 -5.70 -10.30
C PHE A 267 1.21 -5.40 -10.45
N ALA A 268 2.07 -6.41 -10.46
CA ALA A 268 3.51 -6.21 -10.65
C ALA A 268 3.83 -5.73 -12.07
N LEU A 269 3.26 -6.36 -13.09
CA LEU A 269 3.49 -6.00 -14.49
C LEU A 269 3.08 -4.55 -14.78
N VAL A 270 1.90 -4.13 -14.31
CA VAL A 270 1.38 -2.77 -14.55
C VAL A 270 2.17 -1.72 -13.78
N ASN A 271 2.50 -1.96 -12.51
CA ASN A 271 3.25 -0.98 -11.72
C ASN A 271 4.70 -0.88 -12.19
N ALA A 272 5.34 -1.99 -12.59
CA ALA A 272 6.70 -1.98 -13.11
C ALA A 272 6.80 -1.40 -14.52
N ALA A 273 5.80 -1.60 -15.39
CA ALA A 273 5.78 -1.01 -16.74
C ALA A 273 5.75 0.54 -16.73
N GLN A 274 5.38 1.14 -15.60
CA GLN A 274 5.38 2.60 -15.41
C GLN A 274 6.75 3.14 -14.96
N VAL A 275 7.69 2.26 -14.59
CA VAL A 275 9.05 2.65 -14.26
C VAL A 275 9.72 3.11 -15.54
N SER A 276 9.99 4.42 -15.62
CA SER A 276 10.74 4.97 -16.74
C SER A 276 12.18 4.49 -16.61
N VAL A 277 12.66 3.73 -17.59
CA VAL A 277 14.09 3.49 -17.73
C VAL A 277 14.70 4.82 -18.11
N THR A 278 15.22 5.54 -17.12
CA THR A 278 16.12 6.67 -17.36
C THR A 278 17.35 6.07 -18.01
N ASN A 279 17.33 5.95 -19.34
CA ASN A 279 18.52 5.70 -20.12
C ASN A 279 19.46 6.87 -19.82
N GLN A 280 20.36 6.69 -18.85
CA GLN A 280 21.62 7.40 -18.85
C GLN A 280 22.36 6.94 -20.10
N THR A 281 21.94 7.48 -21.25
CA THR A 281 22.82 7.62 -22.39
C THR A 281 23.86 8.63 -21.95
N ASN A 282 24.86 8.16 -21.19
CA ASN A 282 26.16 8.79 -21.18
C ASN A 282 26.70 8.62 -22.60
N SER A 283 26.22 9.47 -23.50
CA SER A 283 26.90 9.78 -24.75
C SER A 283 28.19 10.49 -24.34
N THR A 284 29.19 9.71 -23.94
CA THR A 284 30.59 10.13 -23.94
C THR A 284 30.97 10.32 -25.40
N THR A 285 30.55 11.46 -25.94
CA THR A 285 31.13 12.07 -27.13
C THR A 285 32.53 12.51 -26.72
N ASN A 286 33.47 11.58 -26.65
CA ASN A 286 34.89 11.87 -26.52
C ASN A 286 35.38 12.46 -27.85
N GLY A 287 35.06 13.73 -28.07
CA GLY A 287 35.77 14.58 -29.01
C GLY A 287 37.14 14.92 -28.44
N THR A 288 38.17 14.31 -29.04
CA THR A 288 39.49 14.90 -29.32
C THR A 288 40.15 15.78 -28.25
N ASN A 289 41.20 15.25 -27.63
CA ASN A 289 42.48 15.97 -27.59
C ASN A 289 43.64 14.97 -27.66
N SER A 290 44.23 14.93 -28.85
CA SER A 290 45.42 14.17 -29.21
C SER A 290 46.64 14.90 -28.65
N GLY A 291 47.40 14.22 -27.80
CA GLY A 291 48.73 14.62 -27.33
C GLY A 291 49.71 13.50 -27.59
N SER A 292 49.97 13.20 -28.87
CA SER A 292 51.00 12.24 -29.27
C SER A 292 52.23 12.99 -29.79
N THR A 293 53.29 12.89 -29.01
CA THR A 293 54.63 13.36 -29.32
C THR A 293 55.28 12.38 -30.29
N THR A 294 55.59 12.79 -31.52
CA THR A 294 56.63 12.12 -32.32
C THR A 294 57.24 13.09 -33.35
N THR A 295 58.53 13.35 -33.09
CA THR A 295 59.65 13.67 -33.99
C THR A 295 59.38 13.78 -35.49
N GLY A 296 59.93 14.86 -36.07
CA GLY A 296 59.64 15.30 -37.42
C GLY A 296 60.51 14.72 -38.52
N THR A 297 60.12 15.03 -39.76
CA THR A 297 61.02 15.20 -40.90
C THR A 297 60.31 16.03 -41.99
N THR A 298 61.14 16.74 -42.74
CA THR A 298 60.90 17.90 -43.60
C THR A 298 60.33 17.63 -45.00
N SER A 299 59.74 18.69 -45.57
CA SER A 299 59.73 19.14 -46.98
C SER A 299 58.40 19.22 -47.75
N PRO A 300 58.29 20.16 -48.73
CA PRO A 300 57.07 20.91 -49.02
C PRO A 300 56.47 20.64 -50.42
N GLY A 301 55.24 21.11 -50.64
CA GLY A 301 54.81 21.50 -51.99
C GLY A 301 53.31 21.40 -52.32
N LEU A 302 52.74 22.56 -52.65
CA LEU A 302 51.82 22.84 -53.76
C LEU A 302 50.29 22.59 -53.63
N SER A 303 49.60 23.75 -53.66
CA SER A 303 48.53 24.13 -54.59
C SER A 303 47.13 23.49 -54.55
N GLY A 304 46.16 24.34 -54.19
CA GLY A 304 45.03 24.66 -55.09
C GLY A 304 43.67 24.03 -54.78
N SER A 305 42.68 24.86 -54.44
CA SER A 305 41.50 25.13 -55.28
C SER A 305 40.32 25.66 -54.46
N ASN A 306 39.94 26.91 -54.77
CA ASN A 306 38.66 27.52 -54.42
C ASN A 306 37.49 26.76 -55.05
N SER A 307 36.35 26.69 -54.35
CA SER A 307 35.04 26.69 -55.02
C SER A 307 33.99 27.39 -54.16
N ASN A 308 33.46 28.49 -54.72
CA ASN A 308 32.30 29.22 -54.24
C ASN A 308 31.03 28.45 -54.62
N HIS A 309 30.10 28.25 -53.67
CA HIS A 309 28.74 27.80 -53.98
C HIS A 309 27.70 28.85 -53.56
N HIS A 310 26.91 29.27 -54.56
CA HIS A 310 25.73 30.14 -54.44
C HIS A 310 24.53 29.37 -53.88
N PRO A 311 23.67 30.00 -53.04
CA PRO A 311 22.42 29.42 -52.59
C PRO A 311 21.26 29.73 -53.56
N THR A 312 20.52 28.70 -53.99
CA THR A 312 19.24 28.84 -54.71
C THR A 312 18.06 28.61 -53.76
N SER A 313 17.06 29.49 -53.82
CA SER A 313 15.91 29.59 -52.93
C SER A 313 14.86 28.48 -53.11
N HIS A 314 14.50 27.80 -52.01
CA HIS A 314 13.46 26.75 -51.93
C HIS A 314 12.05 27.29 -51.65
N ILE A 315 11.46 28.02 -52.60
CA ILE A 315 10.08 28.56 -52.45
C ILE A 315 9.01 27.51 -52.85
N GLY A 316 9.35 26.49 -53.65
CA GLY A 316 8.39 25.50 -54.14
C GLY A 316 7.88 24.49 -53.10
N LEU A 317 8.61 24.27 -52.00
CA LEU A 317 8.30 23.19 -51.04
C LEU A 317 7.28 23.63 -49.97
N ILE A 318 7.19 24.93 -49.68
CA ILE A 318 6.26 25.48 -48.68
C ILE A 318 4.83 25.54 -49.22
N VAL A 319 4.65 25.80 -50.52
CA VAL A 319 3.32 25.91 -51.13
C VAL A 319 2.63 24.55 -51.25
N GLY A 320 3.39 23.46 -51.45
CA GLY A 320 2.83 22.10 -51.53
C GLY A 320 2.25 21.58 -50.21
N ALA A 321 2.85 21.93 -49.08
CA ALA A 321 2.44 21.43 -47.76
C ALA A 321 1.08 22.01 -47.32
N VAL A 322 0.80 23.27 -47.66
CA VAL A 322 -0.44 23.95 -47.24
C VAL A 322 -1.66 23.40 -47.97
N VAL A 323 -1.53 23.10 -49.27
CA VAL A 323 -2.64 22.53 -50.06
C VAL A 323 -2.95 21.10 -49.62
N GLY A 324 -1.94 20.29 -49.30
CA GLY A 324 -2.14 18.93 -48.79
C GLY A 324 -2.80 18.90 -47.40
N GLY A 325 -2.43 19.82 -46.51
CA GLY A 325 -3.02 19.92 -45.17
C GLY A 325 -4.51 20.27 -45.18
N LEU A 326 -4.93 21.17 -46.08
CA LEU A 326 -6.34 21.56 -46.21
C LEU A 326 -7.23 20.38 -46.65
N VAL A 327 -6.75 19.57 -47.60
CA VAL A 327 -7.49 18.39 -48.07
C VAL A 327 -7.67 17.35 -46.95
N LEU A 328 -6.60 17.10 -46.17
CA LEU A 328 -6.64 16.15 -45.05
C LEU A 328 -7.60 16.62 -43.95
N LEU A 329 -7.59 17.91 -43.60
CA LEU A 329 -8.50 18.46 -42.60
C LEU A 329 -9.96 18.37 -43.03
N THR A 330 -10.27 18.63 -44.31
CA THR A 330 -11.63 18.45 -44.83
C THR A 330 -12.08 16.99 -44.80
N ALA A 331 -11.20 16.03 -45.09
CA ALA A 331 -11.53 14.60 -45.01
C ALA A 331 -11.83 14.15 -43.58
N ILE A 332 -11.06 14.62 -42.60
CA ILE A 332 -11.28 14.32 -41.17
C ILE A 332 -12.60 14.91 -40.69
N ALA A 333 -12.93 16.15 -41.07
CA ALA A 333 -14.20 16.80 -40.72
C ALA A 333 -15.42 16.05 -41.30
N LEU A 334 -15.33 15.59 -42.54
CA LEU A 334 -16.41 14.80 -43.16
C LEU A 334 -16.57 13.42 -42.49
N LEU A 335 -15.46 12.75 -42.15
CA LEU A 335 -15.49 11.46 -41.45
C LEU A 335 -16.10 11.58 -40.04
N THR A 336 -15.77 12.64 -39.30
CA THR A 336 -16.37 12.91 -37.98
C THR A 336 -17.85 13.25 -38.08
N LEU A 337 -18.29 14.02 -39.08
CA LEU A 337 -19.71 14.28 -39.31
C LEU A 337 -20.49 13.02 -39.71
N TYR A 338 -19.89 12.15 -40.52
CA TYR A 338 -20.53 10.90 -40.93
C TYR A 338 -20.72 9.92 -39.76
N THR A 339 -19.67 9.74 -38.94
CA THR A 339 -19.72 8.85 -37.77
C THR A 339 -20.63 9.37 -36.65
N THR A 340 -20.69 10.68 -36.45
CA THR A 340 -21.58 11.29 -35.44
C THR A 340 -23.06 11.27 -35.87
N ARG A 341 -23.36 11.38 -37.17
CA ARG A 341 -24.73 11.22 -37.68
C ARG A 341 -25.23 9.78 -37.58
N GLY A 342 -24.39 8.78 -37.80
CA GLY A 342 -24.76 7.37 -37.66
C GLY A 342 -25.13 6.96 -36.22
N ARG A 343 -24.52 7.60 -35.21
CA ARG A 343 -24.83 7.32 -33.79
C ARG A 343 -26.12 7.95 -33.27
N ARG A 344 -26.68 8.97 -33.94
CA ARG A 344 -27.91 9.65 -33.48
C ARG A 344 -29.21 8.95 -33.90
N GLN A 345 -29.16 7.90 -34.72
CA GLN A 345 -30.35 7.13 -35.10
C GLN A 345 -30.57 5.86 -34.26
N GLN A 346 -29.70 5.58 -33.28
CA GLN A 346 -30.00 4.57 -32.27
C GLN A 346 -30.57 5.25 -31.03
N VAL A 347 -31.91 5.34 -30.99
CA VAL A 347 -32.64 5.54 -29.73
C VAL A 347 -32.21 4.40 -28.81
N PRO A 348 -31.68 4.67 -27.60
CA PRO A 348 -31.33 3.61 -26.68
C PRO A 348 -32.62 2.86 -26.31
N LYS A 349 -32.76 1.62 -26.78
CA LYS A 349 -33.61 0.68 -26.06
C LYS A 349 -33.01 0.58 -24.66
N GLN A 350 -33.78 0.98 -23.66
CA GLN A 350 -33.49 0.72 -22.25
C GLN A 350 -33.36 -0.80 -22.08
N ASN A 351 -32.16 -1.32 -22.27
CA ASN A 351 -31.81 -2.63 -21.76
C ASN A 351 -31.60 -2.43 -20.26
N VAL A 352 -32.66 -2.72 -19.51
CA VAL A 352 -32.54 -3.07 -18.09
C VAL A 352 -31.45 -4.14 -18.02
N PHE A 353 -30.32 -3.79 -17.42
CA PHE A 353 -29.30 -4.75 -17.05
C PHE A 353 -29.94 -5.69 -16.04
N HIS A 354 -30.42 -6.84 -16.53
CA HIS A 354 -30.73 -7.97 -15.68
C HIS A 354 -29.38 -8.57 -15.27
N ILE A 355 -28.92 -8.23 -14.06
CA ILE A 355 -27.84 -8.96 -13.42
C ILE A 355 -28.44 -10.32 -13.10
N ASP A 356 -28.13 -11.32 -13.93
CA ASP A 356 -28.35 -12.70 -13.54
C ASP A 356 -27.49 -12.95 -12.30
N ALA A 357 -28.20 -13.13 -11.18
CA ALA A 357 -27.63 -13.43 -9.90
C ALA A 357 -26.72 -14.65 -10.05
N PHE A 358 -25.44 -14.47 -9.72
CA PHE A 358 -24.64 -15.56 -9.20
C PHE A 358 -25.46 -16.20 -8.08
N TYR A 359 -25.75 -17.49 -8.23
CA TYR A 359 -26.35 -18.32 -7.20
C TYR A 359 -25.19 -18.94 -6.40
N PRO A 360 -24.79 -18.40 -5.25
CA PRO A 360 -23.99 -19.16 -4.30
C PRO A 360 -24.96 -20.01 -3.48
N ASP A 361 -24.80 -21.32 -3.57
CA ASP A 361 -25.28 -22.18 -2.49
C ASP A 361 -24.64 -21.70 -1.18
N GLU A 362 -25.50 -21.37 -0.23
CA GLU A 362 -25.23 -21.32 1.21
C GLU A 362 -24.11 -20.39 1.72
N VAL A 363 -24.14 -19.10 1.32
CA VAL A 363 -23.52 -18.04 2.14
C VAL A 363 -24.61 -17.09 2.61
N LYS A 364 -24.81 -17.00 3.93
CA LYS A 364 -25.72 -16.03 4.57
C LYS A 364 -25.25 -14.61 4.21
N THR A 365 -25.85 -14.01 3.19
CA THR A 365 -25.67 -12.60 2.87
C THR A 365 -26.25 -11.75 3.99
N HIS A 366 -25.38 -11.04 4.71
CA HIS A 366 -25.79 -9.96 5.59
C HIS A 366 -26.31 -8.81 4.72
N THR A 367 -27.62 -8.75 4.54
CA THR A 367 -28.30 -7.59 3.98
C THR A 367 -28.08 -6.41 4.92
N PHE A 368 -27.40 -5.37 4.46
CA PHE A 368 -27.29 -4.11 5.19
C PHE A 368 -28.70 -3.55 5.45
N PRO A 369 -29.10 -3.25 6.69
CA PRO A 369 -30.39 -2.65 6.94
C PRO A 369 -30.41 -1.22 6.35
N PRO A 370 -31.52 -0.81 5.70
CA PRO A 370 -31.65 0.55 5.21
C PRO A 370 -31.63 1.54 6.38
N ILE A 371 -30.64 2.42 6.41
CA ILE A 371 -30.56 3.50 7.41
C ILE A 371 -31.65 4.53 7.09
N ARG A 372 -32.60 4.69 8.02
CA ARG A 372 -33.57 5.78 8.00
C ARG A 372 -32.85 7.12 8.15
N ASN A 373 -32.94 7.93 7.11
CA ASN A 373 -32.47 9.31 7.11
C ASN A 373 -33.41 10.15 8.01
N THR A 374 -33.04 10.37 9.28
CA THR A 374 -33.67 11.39 10.14
C THR A 374 -32.72 12.55 10.31
N SER A 375 -32.61 13.39 9.28
CA SER A 375 -32.00 14.71 9.38
C SER A 375 -32.96 15.66 10.11
N ARG A 376 -32.87 15.71 11.43
CA ARG A 376 -33.37 16.84 12.23
C ARG A 376 -32.20 17.79 12.49
N ILE A 377 -32.17 18.85 11.70
CA ILE A 377 -31.25 19.97 11.84
C ILE A 377 -31.54 20.65 13.20
N VAL A 378 -30.55 20.71 14.08
CA VAL A 378 -30.52 21.59 15.24
C VAL A 378 -29.33 22.55 15.06
N PRO A 379 -29.54 23.87 14.98
CA PRO A 379 -28.44 24.81 14.86
C PRO A 379 -27.94 25.31 16.23
N SER A 380 -26.60 25.46 16.31
CA SER A 380 -25.84 26.49 17.06
C SER A 380 -25.82 26.48 18.61
N ALA A 381 -24.60 26.51 19.20
CA ALA A 381 -24.12 27.69 19.95
C ALA A 381 -22.67 27.57 20.50
N LYS A 382 -21.85 28.54 20.08
CA LYS A 382 -20.72 29.23 20.77
C LYS A 382 -20.29 28.76 22.18
N GLN A 383 -19.00 28.46 22.29
CA GLN A 383 -17.98 29.25 23.01
C GLN A 383 -18.49 30.07 24.24
N ARG A 384 -18.29 29.53 25.45
CA ARG A 384 -18.06 30.34 26.67
C ARG A 384 -17.10 29.66 27.65
N ARG A 385 -16.06 30.44 27.93
CA ARG A 385 -15.08 30.43 29.01
C ARG A 385 -15.74 30.72 30.37
N TRP A 386 -15.31 30.05 31.44
CA TRP A 386 -15.12 30.61 32.80
C TRP A 386 -14.16 29.73 33.62
N GLN A 387 -13.13 30.38 34.19
CA GLN A 387 -12.37 29.93 35.36
C GLN A 387 -12.98 30.62 36.60
N VAL A 388 -13.09 29.90 37.73
CA VAL A 388 -12.94 30.36 39.15
C VAL A 388 -12.74 29.07 39.99
N VAL A 389 -11.52 28.75 40.46
CA VAL A 389 -10.94 28.92 41.83
C VAL A 389 -11.60 28.11 42.98
N ASN A 390 -10.79 27.18 43.52
CA ASN A 390 -10.63 26.64 44.90
C ASN A 390 -11.74 26.79 45.97
N GLN A 391 -12.00 25.68 46.69
CA GLN A 391 -11.79 25.57 48.15
C GLN A 391 -11.86 24.10 48.69
N ASN A 392 -10.71 23.61 49.15
CA ASN A 392 -10.33 22.83 50.34
C ASN A 392 -11.33 22.11 51.29
N LEU A 393 -10.78 21.02 51.88
CA LEU A 393 -11.03 20.36 53.20
C LEU A 393 -12.28 19.43 53.25
N SER A 394 -12.27 18.22 53.79
CA SER A 394 -11.47 17.52 54.83
C SER A 394 -11.88 16.04 54.89
N GLY A 395 -10.96 15.09 55.14
CA GLY A 395 -11.29 13.73 55.62
C GLY A 395 -11.56 13.73 57.15
N PRO A 396 -11.42 12.62 57.90
CA PRO A 396 -11.40 11.18 57.55
C PRO A 396 -12.35 10.33 58.44
N SER A 397 -12.53 9.03 58.14
CA SER A 397 -12.82 8.01 59.19
C SER A 397 -12.62 6.57 58.70
N THR A 398 -11.81 5.85 59.47
CA THR A 398 -11.67 4.40 59.71
C THR A 398 -13.03 3.70 59.92
N ASP A 399 -13.26 2.39 59.79
CA ASP A 399 -12.47 1.24 60.28
C ASP A 399 -13.09 -0.11 59.83
N SER A 400 -12.26 -1.16 59.87
CA SER A 400 -12.50 -2.60 60.12
C SER A 400 -13.66 -3.40 59.46
N SER A 401 -13.30 -4.48 58.73
CA SER A 401 -13.37 -5.89 59.22
C SER A 401 -13.47 -6.94 58.07
N LEU A 402 -12.56 -7.91 58.14
CA LEU A 402 -12.54 -9.21 57.45
C LEU A 402 -13.31 -10.24 58.33
N PRO A 403 -13.86 -11.35 57.79
CA PRO A 403 -13.03 -12.54 57.55
C PRO A 403 -13.39 -13.44 56.35
N GLY A 404 -12.33 -13.95 55.69
CA GLY A 404 -12.10 -15.36 55.34
C GLY A 404 -13.01 -16.08 54.34
N GLN A 405 -12.42 -16.57 53.24
CA GLN A 405 -12.24 -18.01 52.96
C GLN A 405 -11.54 -18.30 51.62
N ASN A 406 -10.50 -19.14 51.70
CA ASN A 406 -10.03 -20.20 50.79
C ASN A 406 -10.63 -20.31 49.38
N THR A 407 -9.76 -20.40 48.36
CA THR A 407 -9.66 -21.58 47.46
C THR A 407 -8.48 -21.50 46.48
N ASN A 408 -7.68 -22.58 46.44
CA ASN A 408 -7.02 -23.21 45.29
C ASN A 408 -6.01 -22.42 44.44
N SER A 409 -4.74 -22.49 44.83
CA SER A 409 -3.56 -22.09 44.04
C SER A 409 -2.63 -23.28 43.74
N ASN A 410 -3.14 -24.38 43.18
CA ASN A 410 -2.34 -25.58 42.86
C ASN A 410 -2.38 -26.04 41.39
N SER A 411 -3.04 -25.32 40.46
CA SER A 411 -3.08 -25.74 39.04
C SER A 411 -2.05 -25.05 38.13
N LEU A 412 -1.49 -23.90 38.53
CA LEU A 412 -0.55 -23.13 37.71
C LEU A 412 0.92 -23.59 37.86
N GLU A 413 1.31 -24.11 39.02
CA GLU A 413 2.68 -24.61 39.25
C GLU A 413 2.94 -25.92 38.50
N GLN A 414 1.92 -26.77 38.32
CA GLN A 414 2.06 -28.04 37.59
C GLN A 414 2.09 -27.88 36.06
N ALA A 415 1.49 -26.82 35.52
CA ALA A 415 1.59 -26.51 34.08
C ALA A 415 3.00 -26.04 33.68
N ARG A 416 3.68 -25.30 34.58
CA ARG A 416 5.04 -24.79 34.33
C ARG A 416 6.09 -25.90 34.28
N ILE A 417 5.99 -26.89 35.17
CA ILE A 417 6.93 -28.02 35.25
C ILE A 417 6.76 -29.01 34.07
N GLN A 418 5.58 -29.09 33.45
CA GLN A 418 5.36 -29.91 32.25
C GLN A 418 5.87 -29.25 30.96
N GLN A 419 6.00 -27.92 30.93
CA GLN A 419 6.49 -27.19 29.77
C GLN A 419 8.03 -27.19 29.71
N GLU A 420 8.72 -27.12 30.85
CA GLU A 420 10.19 -27.24 30.92
C GLU A 420 10.71 -28.64 30.54
N ARG A 421 9.94 -29.72 30.80
CA ARG A 421 10.33 -31.06 30.34
C ARG A 421 10.18 -31.30 28.83
N ARG A 422 9.39 -30.48 28.12
CA ARG A 422 9.27 -30.60 26.65
C ARG A 422 10.40 -29.90 25.90
N SER A 423 11.08 -28.92 26.51
CA SER A 423 12.24 -28.27 25.89
C SER A 423 13.54 -29.08 25.94
N GLU A 424 13.62 -30.12 26.78
CA GLU A 424 14.85 -30.94 26.91
C GLU A 424 14.86 -32.21 26.04
N GLN A 425 13.79 -32.54 25.31
CA GLN A 425 13.71 -33.76 24.49
C GLN A 425 13.81 -33.54 22.97
N GLY A 426 14.15 -32.33 22.52
CA GLY A 426 14.24 -31.97 21.10
C GLY A 426 15.66 -31.75 20.56
N ALA A 427 16.61 -32.64 20.87
CA ALA A 427 17.93 -32.63 20.21
C ALA A 427 18.07 -33.88 19.32
N ALA A 428 17.85 -33.72 18.02
CA ALA A 428 18.17 -34.73 17.02
C ALA A 428 19.68 -34.71 16.70
N PRO A 429 20.30 -35.86 16.38
CA PRO A 429 21.74 -36.01 16.27
C PRO A 429 22.32 -35.41 14.98
N ALA A 430 23.54 -34.91 15.09
CA ALA A 430 24.37 -34.44 13.99
C ALA A 430 24.64 -35.56 12.97
N TYR A 431 24.43 -35.27 11.69
CA TYR A 431 24.85 -36.12 10.59
C TYR A 431 26.36 -35.99 10.36
N GLU A 432 27.09 -37.11 10.49
CA GLU A 432 28.47 -37.26 10.05
C GLU A 432 28.56 -37.28 8.51
N VAL A 433 29.54 -36.57 7.98
CA VAL A 433 29.95 -36.57 6.56
C VAL A 433 31.04 -37.61 6.36
N PRO A 434 30.93 -38.56 5.41
CA PRO A 434 32.04 -39.44 5.10
C PRO A 434 33.01 -38.77 4.10
N VAL A 435 34.26 -38.69 4.52
CA VAL A 435 35.43 -38.35 3.71
C VAL A 435 35.75 -39.54 2.79
N ALA A 436 35.65 -39.35 1.48
CA ALA A 436 36.18 -40.29 0.49
C ALA A 436 37.67 -39.98 0.24
N LEU A 437 38.54 -40.85 0.73
CA LEU A 437 39.95 -40.92 0.34
C LEU A 437 40.06 -41.73 -0.96
N GLY A 438 40.64 -41.12 -1.98
CA GLY A 438 41.11 -41.83 -3.17
C GLY A 438 42.47 -42.49 -2.93
N ARG A 439 42.51 -43.82 -3.04
CA ARG A 439 43.45 -44.58 -3.86
C ARG A 439 42.98 -46.01 -4.04
#